data_AF-A0A1F3EA24-F1
#
_entry.id   AF-A0A1F3EA24-F1
#
_cell.length_a   1.000
_cell.length_b   1.000
_cell.length_c   1.000
_cell.angle_alpha   90.00
_cell.angle_beta   90.00
_cell.angle_gamma   90.00
#
_symmetry.space_group_name_H-M   'P 1'
#
loop_
_entity.id
_entity.type
_entity.pdbx_description
1 polymer ?
#
loop_
_entity_poly.entity_id
_entity_poly.type
_entity_poly.pdbx_seq_one_letter_code
_entity_poly.pdbx_strand_id
1 'polypeptide(L)'
;MKFEKKYTLTRWTEWNSFLDHSIKDFFQSFSFHPNILEANRHTHSQIDFLTNVVPGEKDKLYRKDELTEAVVKPLPDEEIRVSGFNSSACSLDFAVANNLSDREFCLIYDSDPEWDNETIMPIPIETNEKDIVKVLL
;
A
#
# COMPACT_ATOMS: atom_id res chain seq x y z
N MET A 1 3.70 -14.94 13.05
CA MET A 1 3.87 -14.05 14.22
C MET A 1 3.53 -12.66 13.75
N LYS A 2 2.66 -11.96 14.47
CA LYS A 2 2.10 -10.68 14.01
C LYS A 2 2.19 -9.61 15.10
N PHE A 3 2.67 -8.43 14.71
CA PHE A 3 2.66 -7.22 15.53
C PHE A 3 2.03 -6.08 14.74
N GLU A 4 1.29 -5.21 15.42
CA GLU A 4 0.61 -4.09 14.79
C GLU A 4 0.66 -2.85 15.69
N LYS A 5 0.77 -1.67 15.07
CA LYS A 5 0.67 -0.39 15.77
C LYS A 5 0.10 0.66 14.85
N LYS A 6 -0.91 1.37 15.35
CA LYS A 6 -1.63 2.41 14.63
C LYS A 6 -0.99 3.78 14.85
N TYR A 7 -1.02 4.58 13.80
CA TYR A 7 -0.52 5.95 13.77
C TYR A 7 -1.53 6.86 13.08
N THR A 8 -1.53 8.13 13.46
CA THR A 8 -2.41 9.14 12.87
C THR A 8 -1.56 10.29 12.33
N LEU A 9 -1.63 10.50 11.01
CA LEU A 9 -0.91 11.58 10.34
C LEU A 9 -1.58 12.93 10.65
N THR A 10 -0.83 13.85 11.25
CA THR A 10 -1.35 15.19 11.56
C THR A 10 -1.35 16.10 10.33
N ARG A 11 -0.32 16.00 9.49
CA ARG A 11 -0.10 16.84 8.30
C ARG A 11 0.24 16.00 7.09
N TRP A 12 -0.61 16.12 6.07
CA TRP A 12 -0.44 15.47 4.77
C TRP A 12 0.93 15.71 4.12
N THR A 13 1.42 16.94 4.14
CA THR A 13 2.71 17.32 3.53
C THR A 13 3.93 16.69 4.21
N GLU A 14 3.76 16.11 5.40
CA GLU A 14 4.84 15.51 6.18
C GLU A 14 4.80 13.96 6.13
N TRP A 15 3.90 13.37 5.32
CA TRP A 15 3.60 11.93 5.29
C TRP A 15 4.86 11.05 5.22
N ASN A 16 5.81 11.39 4.34
CA ASN A 16 7.01 10.59 4.11
C ASN A 16 7.92 10.58 5.35
N SER A 17 8.18 11.76 5.92
CA SER A 17 8.95 11.87 7.16
C SER A 17 8.23 11.28 8.37
N PHE A 18 6.89 11.37 8.41
CA PHE A 18 6.09 10.78 9.46
C PHE A 18 6.15 9.25 9.41
N LEU A 19 6.08 8.66 8.22
CA LEU A 19 6.23 7.23 8.01
C LEU A 19 7.61 6.72 8.49
N ASP A 20 8.70 7.41 8.14
CA ASP A 20 10.05 7.06 8.63
C ASP A 20 10.14 7.09 10.17
N HIS A 21 9.56 8.11 10.82
CA HIS A 21 9.49 8.15 12.28
C HIS A 21 8.63 7.01 12.87
N SER A 22 7.48 6.71 12.26
CA SER A 22 6.61 5.60 12.68
C SER A 22 7.29 4.23 12.56
N ILE A 23 8.10 4.01 11.52
CA ILE A 23 8.89 2.77 11.36
C ILE A 23 9.90 2.63 12.50
N LYS A 24 10.61 3.71 12.86
CA LYS A 24 11.57 3.72 13.97
C LYS A 24 10.89 3.44 15.30
N ASP A 25 9.76 4.09 15.57
CA ASP A 25 8.98 3.87 16.78
C ASP A 25 8.40 2.45 16.87
N PHE A 26 7.95 1.89 15.75
CA PHE A 26 7.52 0.49 15.67
C PHE A 26 8.67 -0.46 16.04
N PHE A 27 9.84 -0.27 15.44
CA PHE A 27 11.02 -1.08 15.74
C PHE A 27 11.44 -0.96 17.22
N GLN A 28 11.42 0.24 17.80
CA GLN A 28 11.72 0.41 19.22
C GLN A 28 10.73 -0.31 20.14
N SER A 29 9.47 -0.44 19.69
CA SER A 29 8.40 -1.09 20.47
C SER A 29 8.47 -2.61 20.41
N PHE A 30 8.81 -3.19 19.26
CA PHE A 30 8.70 -4.64 19.04
C PHE A 30 10.04 -5.33 18.71
N SER A 31 11.10 -4.57 18.42
CA SER A 31 12.38 -5.07 17.87
C SER A 31 12.25 -5.80 16.53
N PHE A 32 11.17 -5.52 15.78
CA PHE A 32 10.93 -6.00 14.42
C PHE A 32 10.64 -4.82 13.50
N HIS A 33 11.12 -4.87 12.26
CA HIS A 33 10.73 -3.90 11.24
C HIS A 33 9.38 -4.28 10.64
N PRO A 34 8.44 -3.35 10.48
CA PRO A 34 7.19 -3.64 9.81
C PRO A 34 7.44 -3.98 8.34
N ASN A 35 6.58 -4.82 7.77
CA ASN A 35 6.58 -5.18 6.36
C ASN A 35 5.27 -4.85 5.63
N ILE A 36 4.25 -4.35 6.35
CA ILE A 36 2.97 -3.94 5.76
C ILE A 36 2.56 -2.58 6.33
N LEU A 37 2.04 -1.70 5.46
CA LEU A 37 1.32 -0.48 5.83
C LEU A 37 -0.13 -0.62 5.37
N GLU A 38 -1.04 -0.73 6.33
CA GLU A 38 -2.48 -0.68 6.05
C GLU A 38 -3.01 0.74 6.20
N ALA A 39 -3.73 1.23 5.20
CA ALA A 39 -4.48 2.48 5.28
C ALA A 39 -5.75 2.38 4.43
N ASN A 40 -6.72 3.24 4.67
CA ASN A 40 -7.90 3.28 3.81
C ASN A 40 -7.56 3.82 2.41
N ARG A 41 -8.43 3.55 1.44
CA ARG A 41 -8.24 3.99 0.05
C ARG A 41 -8.08 5.52 -0.07
N HIS A 42 -8.75 6.28 0.77
CA HIS A 42 -8.68 7.74 0.73
C HIS A 42 -7.28 8.24 1.13
N THR A 43 -6.72 7.69 2.20
CA THR A 43 -5.39 8.04 2.71
C THR A 43 -4.32 7.70 1.69
N HIS A 44 -4.38 6.50 1.07
CA HIS A 44 -3.49 6.14 -0.05
C HIS A 44 -3.60 7.12 -1.22
N SER A 45 -4.83 7.46 -1.63
CA SER A 45 -5.05 8.42 -2.71
C SER A 45 -4.53 9.83 -2.39
N GLN A 46 -4.59 10.27 -1.13
CA GLN A 46 -3.99 11.54 -0.71
C GLN A 46 -2.46 11.50 -0.79
N ILE A 47 -1.84 10.40 -0.37
CA ILE A 47 -0.39 10.19 -0.49
C ILE A 47 0.03 10.24 -1.97
N ASP A 48 -0.68 9.54 -2.85
CA ASP A 48 -0.45 9.57 -4.30
C ASP A 48 -0.58 10.99 -4.86
N PHE A 49 -1.66 11.69 -4.50
CA PHE A 49 -1.87 13.06 -4.95
C PHE A 49 -0.72 13.98 -4.55
N LEU A 50 -0.36 13.99 -3.26
CA LEU A 50 0.70 14.86 -2.71
C LEU A 50 2.06 14.56 -3.33
N THR A 51 2.35 13.29 -3.57
CA THR A 51 3.56 12.85 -4.26
C THR A 51 3.71 13.50 -5.64
N ASN A 52 2.59 13.69 -6.35
CA ASN A 52 2.60 14.27 -7.69
C ASN A 52 2.50 15.80 -7.69
N VAL A 53 1.86 16.42 -6.71
CA VAL A 53 1.61 17.88 -6.71
C VAL A 53 2.59 18.69 -5.87
N VAL A 54 3.21 18.11 -4.84
CA VAL A 54 4.14 18.83 -3.96
C VAL A 54 5.52 18.87 -4.64
N PRO A 55 6.07 20.07 -4.92
CA PRO A 55 7.39 20.20 -5.53
C PRO A 55 8.46 19.48 -4.71
N GLY A 56 9.25 18.64 -5.37
CA GLY A 56 10.35 17.90 -4.75
C GLY A 56 9.98 16.60 -4.03
N GLU A 57 8.70 16.25 -3.86
CA GLU A 57 8.32 14.92 -3.32
C GLU A 57 8.61 13.82 -4.35
N LYS A 58 8.22 14.02 -5.61
CA LYS A 58 8.56 13.09 -6.71
C LYS A 58 10.07 12.88 -6.86
N ASP A 59 10.85 13.93 -6.63
CA ASP A 59 12.33 13.87 -6.70
C ASP A 59 12.96 13.03 -5.59
N LYS A 60 12.21 12.64 -4.55
CA LYS A 60 12.68 11.73 -3.49
C LYS A 60 12.41 10.27 -3.83
N LEU A 61 11.56 10.01 -4.83
CA LEU A 61 11.16 8.66 -5.20
C LEU A 61 12.10 8.03 -6.21
N TYR A 62 12.12 6.70 -6.16
CA TYR A 62 12.76 5.83 -7.13
C TYR A 62 11.84 4.63 -7.34
N ARG A 63 11.83 4.07 -8.55
CA ARG A 63 11.16 2.81 -8.85
C ARG A 63 12.19 1.77 -9.25
N LYS A 64 11.91 0.49 -8.97
CA LYS A 64 12.64 -0.59 -9.62
C LYS A 64 12.04 -0.81 -11.00
N ASP A 65 12.89 -0.86 -12.01
CA ASP A 65 12.51 -1.25 -13.35
C ASP A 65 12.14 -2.74 -13.36
N GLU A 66 10.96 -3.09 -13.88
CA GLU A 66 10.42 -4.46 -13.80
C GLU A 66 11.22 -5.47 -14.62
N LEU A 67 11.95 -5.02 -15.64
CA LEU A 67 12.71 -5.89 -16.54
C LEU A 67 14.16 -6.05 -16.11
N THR A 68 14.75 -4.99 -15.58
CA THR A 68 16.20 -4.91 -15.29
C THR A 68 16.52 -4.91 -13.80
N GLU A 69 15.49 -4.79 -12.94
CA GLU A 69 15.61 -4.56 -11.49
C GLU A 69 16.39 -3.29 -11.11
N ALA A 70 16.75 -2.47 -12.09
CA ALA A 70 17.53 -1.25 -11.87
C ALA A 70 16.69 -0.19 -11.15
N VAL A 71 17.33 0.54 -10.25
CA VAL A 71 16.69 1.67 -9.56
C VAL A 71 16.72 2.88 -10.49
N VAL A 72 15.56 3.32 -10.95
CA VAL A 72 15.40 4.44 -11.89
C VAL A 72 14.56 5.57 -11.28
N LYS A 73 14.83 6.80 -11.74
CA LYS A 73 14.02 7.97 -11.39
C LYS A 73 12.73 8.00 -12.21
N PRO A 74 11.59 8.41 -11.60
CA PRO A 74 10.40 8.81 -12.34
C PRO A 74 10.69 9.86 -13.41
N LEU A 75 9.97 9.82 -14.53
CA LEU A 75 10.01 10.93 -15.49
C LEU A 75 9.25 12.15 -14.94
N PRO A 76 9.61 13.39 -15.33
CA PRO A 76 8.96 14.59 -14.79
C PRO A 76 7.43 14.60 -14.93
N ASP A 77 6.93 14.22 -16.11
CA ASP A 77 5.51 14.24 -16.46
C ASP A 77 4.76 12.94 -16.11
N GLU A 78 5.45 11.95 -15.52
CA GLU A 78 4.86 10.67 -15.16
C GLU A 78 4.02 10.80 -13.88
N GLU A 79 2.77 10.33 -13.90
CA GLU A 79 1.96 10.21 -12.68
C GLU A 79 2.43 8.99 -11.88
N ILE A 80 2.77 9.22 -10.61
CA ILE A 80 3.30 8.18 -9.72
C ILE A 80 2.25 7.72 -8.72
N ARG A 81 2.15 6.41 -8.55
CA ARG A 81 1.39 5.79 -7.46
C ARG A 81 2.34 5.06 -6.55
N VAL A 82 2.20 5.28 -5.26
CA VAL A 82 3.06 4.69 -4.24
C VAL A 82 2.43 3.39 -3.77
N SER A 83 3.02 2.26 -4.16
CA SER A 83 2.58 0.93 -3.75
C SER A 83 3.36 0.37 -2.54
N GLY A 84 4.38 1.08 -2.08
CA GLY A 84 5.25 0.61 -1.02
C GLY A 84 6.31 1.61 -0.63
N PHE A 85 7.10 1.26 0.38
CA PHE A 85 8.21 2.05 0.86
C PHE A 85 9.42 1.16 1.10
N ASN A 86 10.55 1.50 0.46
CA ASN A 86 11.79 0.76 0.59
C ASN A 86 12.89 1.65 1.18
N SER A 87 13.54 1.15 2.23
CA SER A 87 14.72 1.75 2.83
C SER A 87 15.78 0.68 3.10
N SER A 88 16.97 1.10 3.55
CA SER A 88 17.99 0.14 3.99
C SER A 88 17.58 -0.66 5.23
N ALA A 89 16.56 -0.20 5.97
CA ALA A 89 16.11 -0.81 7.21
C ALA A 89 14.88 -1.72 7.03
N CYS A 90 13.99 -1.40 6.08
CA CYS A 90 12.75 -2.14 5.86
C CYS A 90 12.19 -1.99 4.44
N SER A 91 11.38 -2.97 4.05
CA SER A 91 10.50 -2.93 2.88
C SER A 91 9.06 -3.01 3.38
N LEU A 92 8.20 -2.09 2.95
CA LEU A 92 6.79 -2.03 3.28
C LEU A 92 5.95 -2.19 2.01
N ASP A 93 4.98 -3.10 2.07
CA ASP A 93 3.92 -3.22 1.08
C ASP A 93 2.68 -2.47 1.55
N PHE A 94 2.06 -1.69 0.68
CA PHE A 94 0.87 -0.92 1.02
C PHE A 94 -0.39 -1.75 0.79
N ALA A 95 -1.20 -1.91 1.84
CA ALA A 95 -2.47 -2.63 1.83
C ALA A 95 -3.66 -1.68 2.09
N VAL A 96 -4.80 -2.02 1.51
CA VAL A 96 -6.05 -1.26 1.71
C VAL A 96 -6.85 -1.85 2.86
N ALA A 97 -7.06 -1.06 3.91
CA ALA A 97 -7.91 -1.39 5.06
C ALA A 97 -8.93 -0.27 5.28
N ASN A 98 -10.13 -0.42 4.69
CA ASN A 98 -11.17 0.63 4.71
C ASN A 98 -11.88 0.81 6.07
N ASN A 99 -11.54 -0.01 7.06
CA ASN A 99 -11.98 0.13 8.44
C ASN A 99 -11.17 1.17 9.23
N LEU A 100 -10.04 1.65 8.70
CA LEU A 100 -9.24 2.72 9.28
C LEU A 100 -9.82 4.10 8.96
N SER A 101 -9.72 5.05 9.89
CA SER A 101 -10.21 6.42 9.69
C SER A 101 -9.32 7.20 8.74
N ASP A 102 -9.77 8.37 8.29
CA ASP A 102 -8.92 9.28 7.52
C ASP A 102 -7.62 9.60 8.27
N ARG A 103 -6.50 9.63 7.54
CA ARG A 103 -5.13 9.86 8.06
C ARG A 103 -4.60 8.80 9.01
N GLU A 104 -5.36 7.74 9.28
CA GLU A 104 -4.87 6.62 10.06
C GLU A 104 -4.19 5.59 9.15
N PHE A 105 -3.05 5.10 9.61
CA PHE A 105 -2.45 3.90 9.05
C PHE A 105 -1.96 2.98 10.17
N CYS A 106 -1.90 1.69 9.87
CA CYS A 106 -1.36 0.66 10.74
C CYS A 106 -0.07 0.12 10.13
N LEU A 107 1.02 0.15 10.89
CA LEU A 107 2.21 -0.60 10.54
C LEU A 107 2.09 -1.99 11.14
N ILE A 108 2.41 -3.00 10.33
CA ILE A 108 2.30 -4.40 10.71
C ILE A 108 3.63 -5.09 10.37
N TYR A 109 4.11 -5.89 11.31
CA TYR A 109 5.03 -6.97 11.01
C TYR A 109 4.24 -8.27 10.99
N ASP A 110 4.27 -8.97 9.87
CA ASP A 110 3.75 -10.33 9.76
C ASP A 110 4.84 -11.25 9.20
N SER A 111 5.22 -12.28 9.96
CA SER A 111 6.24 -13.24 9.52
C SER A 111 5.76 -14.18 8.42
N ASP A 112 4.44 -14.28 8.23
CA ASP A 112 3.81 -15.15 7.24
C ASP A 112 2.53 -14.46 6.71
N PRO A 113 2.68 -13.38 5.93
CA PRO A 113 1.54 -12.64 5.46
C PRO A 113 0.80 -13.46 4.41
N GLU A 114 -0.49 -13.73 4.67
CA GLU A 114 -1.39 -14.44 3.75
C GLU A 114 -1.78 -13.53 2.56
N TRP A 115 -0.81 -13.17 1.72
CA TRP A 115 -1.07 -12.58 0.41
C TRP A 115 -1.49 -13.71 -0.53
N ASP A 116 -2.79 -13.82 -0.76
CA ASP A 116 -3.45 -14.82 -1.62
C ASP A 116 -3.43 -16.29 -1.14
N ASN A 117 -4.41 -16.63 -0.28
CA ASN A 117 -5.33 -17.66 -0.74
C ASN A 117 -6.35 -16.93 -1.62
N GLU A 118 -6.18 -16.99 -2.94
CA GLU A 118 -7.17 -16.54 -3.92
C GLU A 118 -8.51 -17.22 -3.59
N THR A 119 -9.31 -16.58 -2.75
CA THR A 119 -10.71 -16.94 -2.61
C THR A 119 -11.31 -16.47 -3.91
N ILE A 120 -11.47 -17.39 -4.85
CA ILE A 120 -12.17 -17.16 -6.12
C ILE A 120 -13.52 -16.58 -5.74
N MET A 121 -13.61 -15.25 -5.81
CA MET A 121 -14.84 -14.53 -5.52
C MET A 121 -15.84 -14.97 -6.58
N PRO A 122 -17.01 -15.52 -6.20
CA PRO A 122 -18.00 -15.93 -7.19
C PRO A 122 -18.38 -14.70 -8.02
N ILE A 123 -18.12 -14.76 -9.32
CA ILE A 123 -18.56 -13.74 -10.28
C ILE A 123 -20.07 -13.92 -10.44
N PRO A 124 -20.90 -12.91 -10.11
CA PRO A 124 -22.31 -12.97 -10.39
C PRO A 124 -22.48 -12.93 -11.92
N ILE A 125 -22.88 -14.05 -12.50
CA ILE A 125 -23.33 -14.11 -13.89
C ILE A 125 -24.79 -13.67 -13.88
N GLU A 126 -25.11 -12.53 -14.51
CA GLU A 126 -26.49 -12.23 -14.90
C GLU A 126 -26.90 -13.22 -16.00
N THR A 127 -27.30 -14.43 -15.60
CA THR A 127 -27.94 -15.36 -16.53
C THR A 127 -29.32 -14.83 -16.87
N ASN A 128 -29.51 -14.42 -18.12
CA ASN A 128 -30.83 -14.29 -18.70
C ASN A 128 -31.48 -15.69 -18.69
N GLU A 129 -32.68 -15.84 -18.11
CA GLU A 129 -33.36 -17.16 -17.94
C GLU A 129 -33.52 -17.98 -19.24
N LYS A 130 -33.29 -17.37 -20.41
CA LYS A 130 -33.38 -18.01 -21.72
C LYS A 130 -32.17 -18.88 -22.10
N ASP A 131 -31.04 -18.77 -21.41
CA ASP A 131 -29.82 -19.54 -21.78
C ASP A 131 -29.67 -20.87 -21.03
N ILE A 132 -30.48 -21.14 -20.00
CA ILE A 132 -30.40 -22.37 -19.19
C ILE A 132 -30.90 -23.62 -19.96
N VAL A 133 -31.73 -23.44 -21.00
CA VAL A 133 -32.39 -24.57 -21.68
C VAL A 133 -31.50 -25.24 -22.75
N LYS A 134 -30.35 -24.66 -23.13
CA LYS A 134 -29.49 -25.23 -24.17
C LYS A 134 -28.39 -26.18 -23.70
N VAL A 135 -28.20 -26.35 -22.38
CA VAL A 135 -27.12 -27.20 -21.84
C VAL A 135 -27.63 -28.56 -21.32
N LEU A 136 -28.94 -28.84 -21.42
CA LEU A 136 -29.54 -30.10 -20.95
C LEU A 136 -30.40 -30.83 -22.00
N LEU A 137 -30.08 -30.69 -23.29
CA LEU A 137 -30.62 -31.54 -24.36
C LEU A 137 -29.51 -32.09 -25.26
#